data_AF-A0A968L3A6-F1
#
_entry.id   AF-A0A968L3A6-F1
#
_cell.length_a   1.000
_cell.length_b   1.000
_cell.length_c   1.000
_cell.angle_alpha   90.00
_cell.angle_beta   90.00
_cell.angle_gamma   90.00
#
_symmetry.space_group_name_H-M   'P 1'
#
loop_
_entity.id
_entity.type
_entity.pdbx_description
1 polymer ?
#
loop_
_entity_poly.entity_id
_entity_poly.type
_entity_poly.pdbx_seq_one_letter_code
_entity_poly.pdbx_strand_id
1 'polypeptide(L)'
;MSAARLLPWLASAVLGLALALLVAGRASALDQVTLKVETWSSDNGHGYVGVKANGEWSPPAERRTQLRTKYYSDWQNMGEPAAYCHAWWVFVHRTADDSTVNFDNPISMVNCGPEPAIGVRPSGFGDLSLYLAVGIEPVTAPARSERTVTAELTAGWRDWIDDAINAYVRRDTVRVEQWTVDFGDGSRRTFPGDGSDRLATPHSYEAGEFDVVVTARVTGEAYGAVFTPEGVPYEEVAPFELDISNLASGTALPIEYVPPVVVPGGSPSGTMPGGQTVAPDAAGHAEIFWPRGLPCDLFVRAVVEEEGFMRSGGVVVGGATTRLLSYRYLGGENDRTGGSRAGPYDADQPLLMQWNTPLPDGGLYPIRVELTVETTYDDGTVRTFDFTGSIAVIVVYSSISY
;
A
#
# COMPACT_ATOMS: atom_id res chain seq x y z
N MET A 1 -52.05 93.20 -8.48
CA MET A 1 -51.17 92.45 -9.40
C MET A 1 -50.15 91.74 -8.54
N SER A 2 -50.17 90.40 -8.60
CA SER A 2 -49.48 89.49 -7.67
C SER A 2 -48.27 88.87 -8.35
N ALA A 3 -47.15 88.71 -7.63
CA ALA A 3 -46.11 87.75 -7.98
C ALA A 3 -45.44 87.25 -6.70
N ALA A 4 -45.61 85.96 -6.45
CA ALA A 4 -45.19 85.23 -5.26
C ALA A 4 -43.77 84.66 -5.39
N ARG A 5 -43.11 84.58 -4.23
CA ARG A 5 -41.88 83.83 -3.94
C ARG A 5 -42.20 82.38 -3.57
N LEU A 6 -41.24 81.46 -3.79
CA LEU A 6 -40.88 80.20 -3.08
C LEU A 6 -39.66 79.63 -3.87
N LEU A 7 -38.39 79.48 -3.43
CA LEU A 7 -37.68 78.97 -2.23
C LEU A 7 -37.81 77.43 -2.02
N PRO A 8 -36.79 76.73 -1.46
CA PRO A 8 -35.82 75.90 -2.20
C PRO A 8 -35.51 74.57 -1.48
N TRP A 9 -35.92 73.41 -1.98
CA TRP A 9 -35.80 72.15 -1.20
C TRP A 9 -35.27 70.93 -1.98
N LEU A 10 -34.73 71.09 -3.20
CA LEU A 10 -34.29 69.96 -4.03
C LEU A 10 -32.78 69.82 -4.24
N ALA A 11 -31.97 70.83 -3.88
CA ALA A 11 -30.53 70.79 -4.16
C ALA A 11 -29.69 70.03 -3.10
N SER A 12 -30.18 69.84 -1.88
CA SER A 12 -29.39 69.25 -0.79
C SER A 12 -29.38 67.71 -0.78
N ALA A 13 -30.38 67.05 -1.35
CA ALA A 13 -30.46 65.57 -1.32
C ALA A 13 -29.56 64.91 -2.38
N VAL A 14 -29.42 65.54 -3.57
CA VAL A 14 -28.61 65.00 -4.67
C VAL A 14 -27.11 65.16 -4.39
N LEU A 15 -26.71 66.27 -3.76
CA LEU A 15 -25.32 66.49 -3.36
C LEU A 15 -24.89 65.54 -2.22
N GLY A 16 -25.80 65.23 -1.28
CA GLY A 16 -25.55 64.29 -0.19
C GLY A 16 -25.42 62.84 -0.66
N LEU A 17 -26.21 62.42 -1.65
CA LEU A 17 -26.11 61.07 -2.22
C LEU A 17 -24.87 60.90 -3.09
N ALA A 18 -24.49 61.91 -3.88
CA ALA A 18 -23.27 61.89 -4.68
C ALA A 18 -22.00 61.91 -3.80
N LEU A 19 -22.00 62.66 -2.69
CA LEU A 19 -20.90 62.64 -1.72
C LEU A 19 -20.85 61.33 -0.93
N ALA A 20 -22.00 60.72 -0.59
CA ALA A 20 -22.05 59.40 0.03
C ALA A 20 -21.60 58.28 -0.94
N LEU A 21 -21.87 58.39 -2.25
CA LEU A 21 -21.37 57.47 -3.29
C LEU A 21 -19.89 57.69 -3.64
N LEU A 22 -19.36 58.92 -3.53
CA LEU A 22 -17.93 59.21 -3.66
C LEU A 22 -17.12 58.81 -2.42
N VAL A 23 -17.72 58.83 -1.23
CA VAL A 23 -17.11 58.34 0.01
C VAL A 23 -17.25 56.81 0.13
N ALA A 24 -18.35 56.22 -0.36
CA ALA A 24 -18.49 54.77 -0.47
C ALA A 24 -17.61 54.17 -1.59
N GLY A 25 -17.29 54.95 -2.63
CA GLY A 25 -16.45 54.53 -3.75
C GLY A 25 -14.95 54.39 -3.46
N ARG A 26 -14.48 54.78 -2.26
CA ARG A 26 -13.09 54.51 -1.82
C ARG A 26 -12.96 53.30 -0.90
N ALA A 27 -14.07 52.64 -0.55
CA ALA A 27 -14.06 51.47 0.34
C ALA A 27 -14.01 50.12 -0.42
N SER A 28 -13.98 50.12 -1.75
CA SER A 28 -14.06 48.90 -2.56
C SER A 28 -13.11 48.94 -3.75
N ALA A 29 -11.80 48.83 -3.49
CA ALA A 29 -10.80 48.52 -4.51
C ALA A 29 -9.50 47.87 -3.96
N LEU A 30 -9.42 47.58 -2.65
CA LEU A 30 -8.21 47.03 -2.01
C LEU A 30 -8.38 45.58 -1.56
N ASP A 31 -9.44 44.93 -2.04
CA ASP A 31 -9.70 43.52 -1.79
C ASP A 31 -8.79 42.68 -2.68
N GLN A 32 -7.78 42.07 -2.06
CA GLN A 32 -7.54 40.62 -2.06
C GLN A 32 -6.04 40.39 -1.91
N VAL A 33 -5.64 39.84 -0.76
CA VAL A 33 -4.50 38.95 -0.79
C VAL A 33 -4.86 37.85 -1.76
N THR A 34 -4.06 37.63 -2.78
CA THR A 34 -4.20 36.43 -3.62
C THR A 34 -3.17 35.43 -3.15
N LEU A 35 -3.65 34.41 -2.42
CA LEU A 35 -2.87 33.24 -2.08
C LEU A 35 -2.94 32.23 -3.24
N LYS A 36 -1.78 31.93 -3.82
CA LYS A 36 -1.63 30.87 -4.81
C LYS A 36 -0.84 29.73 -4.18
N VAL A 37 -1.42 28.53 -4.21
CA VAL A 37 -0.74 27.30 -3.84
C VAL A 37 -0.50 26.48 -5.10
N GLU A 38 0.73 26.04 -5.31
CA GLU A 38 1.10 25.13 -6.37
C GLU A 38 1.70 23.86 -5.75
N THR A 39 1.26 22.71 -6.21
CA THR A 39 1.78 21.43 -5.77
C THR A 39 2.46 20.71 -6.93
N TRP A 40 3.49 19.94 -6.60
CA TRP A 40 4.21 19.09 -7.54
C TRP A 40 4.66 17.82 -6.82
N SER A 41 4.56 16.69 -7.49
CA SER A 41 5.13 15.43 -7.02
C SER A 41 5.77 14.68 -8.17
N SER A 42 6.64 13.75 -7.80
CA SER A 42 7.30 12.82 -8.72
C SER A 42 7.32 11.41 -8.14
N ASP A 43 7.45 10.43 -9.04
CA ASP A 43 7.42 9.00 -8.70
C ASP A 43 8.70 8.48 -8.01
N ASN A 44 9.66 9.36 -7.71
CA ASN A 44 10.89 9.06 -6.98
C ASN A 44 10.82 9.52 -5.51
N GLY A 45 9.62 9.65 -4.97
CA GLY A 45 9.37 10.00 -3.58
C GLY A 45 9.47 11.48 -3.26
N HIS A 46 9.59 12.37 -4.23
CA HIS A 46 9.68 13.80 -3.96
C HIS A 46 8.33 14.49 -4.14
N GLY A 47 8.01 15.37 -3.20
CA GLY A 47 6.87 16.27 -3.25
C GLY A 47 7.29 17.70 -2.93
N TYR A 48 6.56 18.65 -3.48
CA TYR A 48 6.77 20.07 -3.28
C TYR A 48 5.45 20.82 -3.22
N VAL A 49 5.34 21.73 -2.26
CA VAL A 49 4.23 22.69 -2.17
C VAL A 49 4.85 24.08 -2.14
N GLY A 50 4.57 24.87 -3.16
CA GLY A 50 4.93 26.28 -3.23
C GLY A 50 3.73 27.15 -2.86
N VAL A 51 3.96 28.15 -2.03
CA VAL A 51 2.95 29.11 -1.58
C VAL A 51 3.40 30.50 -2.00
N LYS A 52 2.55 31.25 -2.68
CA LYS A 52 2.81 32.65 -3.06
C LYS A 52 1.65 33.53 -2.64
N ALA A 53 1.93 34.55 -1.84
CA ALA A 53 0.95 35.59 -1.49
C ALA A 53 1.30 36.89 -2.21
N ASN A 54 0.30 37.58 -2.76
CA ASN A 54 0.42 38.91 -3.37
C ASN A 54 -0.64 39.84 -2.77
N GLY A 55 -0.34 41.13 -2.62
CA GLY A 55 -1.30 42.14 -2.16
C GLY A 55 -1.07 43.51 -2.78
N GLU A 56 -1.97 44.45 -2.52
CA GLU A 56 -1.88 45.84 -2.99
C GLU A 56 -1.99 46.82 -1.80
N TRP A 57 -1.03 47.74 -1.69
CA TRP A 57 -0.98 48.70 -0.57
C TRP A 57 -1.71 50.00 -0.90
N SER A 58 -2.34 50.56 0.13
CA SER A 58 -2.89 51.90 0.13
C SER A 58 -1.95 52.96 0.73
N PRO A 59 -2.31 54.24 0.66
CA PRO A 59 -1.77 55.28 1.54
C PRO A 59 -1.97 55.02 3.05
N PRO A 60 -1.07 55.46 3.95
CA PRO A 60 -1.39 55.57 5.38
C PRO A 60 -2.56 56.53 5.64
N ALA A 61 -3.46 56.15 6.54
CA ALA A 61 -4.61 56.96 6.91
C ALA A 61 -4.21 58.29 7.59
N GLU A 62 -4.83 59.40 7.18
CA GLU A 62 -4.59 60.75 7.74
C GLU A 62 -4.92 60.89 9.23
N ARG A 63 -5.65 59.93 9.81
CA ARG A 63 -5.99 59.89 11.24
C ARG A 63 -5.67 58.52 11.82
N ARG A 64 -4.90 58.52 12.92
CA ARG A 64 -4.75 57.35 13.79
C ARG A 64 -6.15 56.96 14.30
N THR A 65 -6.70 55.91 13.72
CA THR A 65 -7.95 55.32 14.19
C THR A 65 -7.57 54.04 14.89
N GLN A 66 -7.75 53.98 16.22
CA GLN A 66 -7.42 52.79 16.99
C GLN A 66 -8.47 51.72 16.67
N LEU A 67 -8.14 50.81 15.75
CA LEU A 67 -8.97 49.66 15.42
C LEU A 67 -8.71 48.55 16.44
N ARG A 68 -9.75 47.77 16.80
CA ARG A 68 -9.57 46.55 17.60
C ARG A 68 -9.08 45.42 16.69
N THR A 69 -7.78 45.38 16.45
CA THR A 69 -7.09 44.35 15.64
C THR A 69 -6.07 43.62 16.49
N LYS A 70 -5.58 42.44 16.05
CA LYS A 70 -4.47 41.73 16.73
C LYS A 70 -3.12 42.43 16.57
N TYR A 71 -2.97 43.21 15.51
CA TYR A 71 -1.77 43.98 15.17
C TYR A 71 -2.15 45.38 14.69
N TYR A 72 -1.23 46.34 14.78
CA TYR A 72 -1.36 47.67 14.19
C TYR A 72 -0.01 48.12 13.64
N SER A 73 0.04 49.13 12.77
CA SER A 73 1.28 49.67 12.22
C SER A 73 1.54 51.10 12.69
N ASP A 74 2.82 51.45 12.88
CA ASP A 74 3.29 52.81 13.09
C ASP A 74 4.16 53.24 11.91
N TRP A 75 3.82 54.38 11.32
CA TRP A 75 4.50 54.94 10.17
C TRP A 75 5.36 56.11 10.60
N GLN A 76 6.67 55.96 10.47
CA GLN A 76 7.64 56.96 10.86
C GLN A 76 8.26 57.60 9.62
N ASN A 77 8.12 58.92 9.48
CA ASN A 77 8.78 59.64 8.39
C ASN A 77 10.27 59.75 8.73
N MET A 78 11.10 59.20 7.84
CA MET A 78 12.56 59.16 7.96
C MET A 78 13.24 60.21 7.07
N GLY A 79 12.46 60.97 6.29
CA GLY A 79 12.94 62.04 5.43
C GLY A 79 12.66 63.44 5.99
N GLU A 80 13.12 64.47 5.26
CA GLU A 80 12.75 65.86 5.54
C GLU A 80 11.22 66.03 5.39
N PRO A 81 10.48 66.48 6.43
CA PRO A 81 9.02 66.60 6.37
C PRO A 81 8.51 67.56 5.30
N ALA A 82 9.37 68.44 4.78
CA ALA A 82 9.07 69.37 3.70
C ALA A 82 9.44 68.85 2.29
N ALA A 83 10.04 67.66 2.17
CA ALA A 83 10.42 67.09 0.89
C ALA A 83 9.20 66.57 0.12
N TYR A 84 9.21 66.72 -1.21
CA TYR A 84 8.18 66.14 -2.08
C TYR A 84 8.15 64.60 -2.05
N CYS A 85 9.29 63.99 -1.73
CA CYS A 85 9.43 62.55 -1.51
C CYS A 85 9.74 62.29 -0.04
N HIS A 86 8.90 61.49 0.60
CA HIS A 86 9.08 61.07 1.98
C HIS A 86 9.58 59.63 2.02
N ALA A 87 10.66 59.40 2.75
CA ALA A 87 11.05 58.05 3.16
C ALA A 87 10.24 57.70 4.41
N TRP A 88 9.59 56.55 4.44
CA TRP A 88 8.85 56.05 5.59
C TRP A 88 9.43 54.73 6.06
N TRP A 89 9.51 54.58 7.37
CA TRP A 89 9.65 53.30 8.04
C TRP A 89 8.28 52.89 8.56
N VAL A 90 7.85 51.68 8.22
CA VAL A 90 6.63 51.10 8.77
C VAL A 90 7.00 50.02 9.75
N PHE A 91 6.65 50.25 11.01
CA PHE A 91 6.75 49.29 12.09
C PHE A 91 5.39 48.61 12.29
N VAL A 92 5.38 47.33 12.59
CA VAL A 92 4.20 46.53 12.91
C VAL A 92 4.29 46.14 14.38
N HIS A 93 3.21 46.33 15.12
CA HIS A 93 3.11 46.09 16.55
C HIS A 93 1.99 45.08 16.83
N ARG A 94 2.19 44.24 17.84
CA ARG A 94 1.10 43.44 18.44
C ARG A 94 0.22 44.33 19.31
N THR A 95 -1.09 44.30 19.10
CA THR A 95 -2.03 45.05 19.95
C THR A 95 -2.08 44.50 21.39
N ALA A 96 -1.71 43.24 21.59
CA ALA A 96 -1.75 42.58 22.90
C ALA A 96 -0.72 43.13 23.89
N ASP A 97 0.48 43.46 23.41
CA ASP A 97 1.64 43.80 24.25
C ASP A 97 2.51 44.94 23.70
N ASP A 98 2.08 45.59 22.61
CA ASP A 98 2.78 46.68 21.93
C ASP A 98 4.14 46.31 21.33
N SER A 99 4.50 45.02 21.36
CA SER A 99 5.79 44.55 20.88
C SER A 99 5.91 44.75 19.37
N THR A 100 7.02 45.36 18.95
CA THR A 100 7.34 45.54 17.53
C THR A 100 7.75 44.21 16.92
N VAL A 101 7.00 43.79 15.91
CA VAL A 101 7.18 42.51 15.19
C VAL A 101 8.37 42.59 14.23
N ASN A 102 8.57 43.75 13.58
CA ASN A 102 9.62 43.99 12.59
C ASN A 102 10.67 45.00 13.06
N PHE A 103 11.12 44.88 14.32
CA PHE A 103 12.00 45.87 14.93
C PHE A 103 13.36 46.00 14.20
N ASP A 104 13.96 44.87 13.84
CA ASP A 104 15.30 44.85 13.23
C ASP A 104 15.32 45.28 11.76
N ASN A 105 14.17 45.24 11.08
CA ASN A 105 14.00 45.67 9.69
C ASN A 105 12.64 46.38 9.51
N PRO A 106 12.52 47.68 9.84
CA PRO A 106 11.33 48.42 9.45
C PRO A 106 11.18 48.45 7.93
N ILE A 107 9.94 48.41 7.46
CA ILE A 107 9.66 48.49 6.02
C ILE A 107 10.04 49.89 5.55
N SER A 108 11.09 49.98 4.75
CA SER A 108 11.53 51.24 4.15
C SER A 108 10.84 51.47 2.81
N MET A 109 10.13 52.58 2.68
CA MET A 109 9.50 52.98 1.43
C MET A 109 9.74 54.44 1.10
N VAL A 110 9.79 54.76 -0.19
CA VAL A 110 9.90 56.16 -0.66
C VAL A 110 8.64 56.49 -1.44
N ASN A 111 7.94 57.53 -1.01
CA ASN A 111 6.68 57.96 -1.59
C ASN A 111 6.77 59.43 -2.00
N CYS A 112 6.46 59.74 -3.26
CA CYS A 112 6.59 61.08 -3.84
C CYS A 112 5.22 61.60 -4.29
N GLY A 113 4.77 62.75 -3.77
CA GLY A 113 3.50 63.37 -4.14
C GLY A 113 2.63 63.83 -2.96
N PRO A 114 1.56 64.60 -3.22
CA PRO A 114 0.65 65.14 -2.20
C PRO A 114 -0.43 64.15 -1.71
N GLU A 115 -0.61 63.01 -2.38
CA GLU A 115 -1.51 61.92 -1.97
C GLU A 115 -0.69 60.63 -1.86
N PRO A 116 -0.90 59.76 -0.86
CA PRO A 116 0.03 58.67 -0.67
C PRO A 116 -0.30 57.46 -1.58
N ALA A 117 0.76 56.89 -2.16
CA ALA A 117 0.90 55.60 -2.86
C ALA A 117 -0.36 54.75 -3.14
N ILE A 118 -0.85 54.78 -4.37
CA ILE A 118 -1.59 53.68 -4.99
C ILE A 118 -0.56 52.77 -5.68
N GLY A 119 -0.51 51.47 -5.35
CA GLY A 119 0.08 50.45 -6.24
C GLY A 119 1.40 49.75 -5.84
N VAL A 120 1.81 49.70 -4.56
CA VAL A 120 2.92 48.80 -4.15
C VAL A 120 2.40 47.36 -4.11
N ARG A 121 3.08 46.46 -4.84
CA ARG A 121 2.75 45.02 -4.95
C ARG A 121 3.81 44.17 -4.24
N PRO A 122 3.77 44.03 -2.91
CA PRO A 122 4.62 43.03 -2.26
C PRO A 122 4.29 41.61 -2.73
N SER A 123 5.29 40.72 -2.68
CA SER A 123 5.11 39.28 -2.86
C SER A 123 6.03 38.50 -1.94
N GLY A 124 5.51 37.45 -1.30
CA GLY A 124 6.28 36.51 -0.47
C GLY A 124 6.11 35.07 -0.97
N PHE A 125 7.10 34.19 -0.71
CA PHE A 125 7.07 32.79 -1.16
C PHE A 125 7.48 31.81 -0.06
N GLY A 126 6.60 30.89 0.34
CA GLY A 126 6.95 29.80 1.26
C GLY A 126 6.98 28.45 0.54
N ASP A 127 7.69 27.48 1.09
CA ASP A 127 7.70 26.13 0.54
C ASP A 127 7.82 24.99 1.56
N LEU A 128 7.28 23.85 1.14
CA LEU A 128 7.40 22.55 1.80
C LEU A 128 7.98 21.56 0.78
N SER A 129 9.10 20.94 1.14
CA SER A 129 9.68 19.81 0.42
C SER A 129 9.44 18.52 1.20
N LEU A 130 8.94 17.51 0.51
CA LEU A 130 8.62 16.20 1.07
C LEU A 130 9.48 15.12 0.42
N TYR A 131 9.92 14.17 1.22
CA TYR A 131 10.57 12.94 0.75
C TYR A 131 9.91 11.72 1.36
N LEU A 132 9.45 10.81 0.51
CA LEU A 132 8.86 9.53 0.90
C LEU A 132 9.90 8.42 0.71
N ALA A 133 10.40 7.85 1.81
CA ALA A 133 11.21 6.66 1.79
C ALA A 133 10.31 5.42 1.82
N VAL A 134 10.61 4.41 1.00
CA VAL A 134 9.90 3.13 0.96
C VAL A 134 10.93 2.01 1.10
N GLY A 135 10.57 0.98 1.87
CA GLY A 135 11.45 -0.16 2.14
C GLY A 135 10.69 -1.46 2.28
N ILE A 136 11.41 -2.57 2.09
CA ILE A 136 10.92 -3.93 2.28
C ILE A 136 11.93 -4.66 3.15
N GLU A 137 11.49 -5.25 4.25
CA GLU A 137 12.36 -6.03 5.13
C GLU A 137 11.74 -7.41 5.41
N PRO A 138 12.47 -8.51 5.12
CA PRO A 138 13.71 -8.56 4.34
C PRO A 138 13.48 -8.36 2.84
N VAL A 139 14.47 -7.75 2.15
CA VAL A 139 14.44 -7.53 0.68
C VAL A 139 14.40 -8.86 -0.07
N THR A 140 15.13 -9.87 0.40
CA THR A 140 15.15 -11.23 -0.16
C THR A 140 14.80 -12.25 0.89
N ALA A 141 13.84 -13.11 0.60
CA ALA A 141 13.40 -14.19 1.49
C ALA A 141 12.73 -15.32 0.69
N PRO A 142 12.46 -16.48 1.32
CA PRO A 142 11.65 -17.53 0.71
C PRO A 142 10.34 -17.01 0.09
N ALA A 143 9.81 -17.73 -0.90
CA ALA A 143 8.43 -17.53 -1.32
C ALA A 143 7.48 -17.79 -0.13
N ARG A 144 6.34 -17.10 -0.14
CA ARG A 144 5.25 -17.20 0.86
C ARG A 144 5.62 -16.83 2.29
N SER A 145 6.87 -16.42 2.55
CA SER A 145 7.23 -15.81 3.83
C SER A 145 6.71 -14.37 3.91
N GLU A 146 6.26 -13.99 5.10
CA GLU A 146 5.87 -12.62 5.39
C GLU A 146 7.09 -11.67 5.29
N ARG A 147 6.85 -10.49 4.72
CA ARG A 147 7.78 -9.37 4.64
C ARG A 147 7.04 -8.13 5.14
N THR A 148 7.79 -7.20 5.74
CA THR A 148 7.24 -5.91 6.14
C THR A 148 7.52 -4.88 5.06
N VAL A 149 6.47 -4.29 4.49
CA VAL A 149 6.58 -3.08 3.69
C VAL A 149 6.51 -1.89 4.62
N THR A 150 7.50 -1.01 4.53
CA THR A 150 7.59 0.21 5.33
C THR A 150 7.58 1.45 4.45
N ALA A 151 6.98 2.53 4.95
CA ALA A 151 7.12 3.85 4.35
C ALA A 151 7.31 4.92 5.43
N GLU A 152 8.10 5.94 5.13
CA GLU A 152 8.36 7.08 6.03
C GLU A 152 8.40 8.39 5.22
N LEU A 153 7.55 9.34 5.59
CA LEU A 153 7.51 10.68 5.01
C LEU A 153 8.38 11.62 5.85
N THR A 154 9.32 12.31 5.21
CA THR A 154 10.17 13.33 5.82
C THR A 154 9.86 14.69 5.21
N ALA A 155 9.74 15.73 6.03
CA ALA A 155 9.42 17.09 5.61
C ALA A 155 10.57 18.08 5.88
N GLY A 156 10.92 18.87 4.87
CA GLY A 156 11.79 20.03 4.95
C GLY A 156 10.98 21.31 4.66
N TRP A 157 11.24 22.37 5.42
CA TRP A 157 10.43 23.59 5.39
C TRP A 157 11.30 24.79 5.09
N ARG A 158 10.77 25.70 4.27
CA ARG A 158 11.33 27.03 4.12
C ARG A 158 10.20 28.04 4.19
N ASP A 159 10.20 28.81 5.26
CA ASP A 159 9.22 29.85 5.47
C ASP A 159 9.77 31.17 4.93
N TRP A 160 8.93 31.96 4.27
CA TRP A 160 9.20 33.36 3.99
C TRP A 160 8.30 34.22 4.84
N ILE A 161 8.94 34.80 5.84
CA ILE A 161 8.37 35.75 6.76
C ILE A 161 9.11 37.03 6.48
N ASP A 162 8.47 37.94 5.74
CA ASP A 162 8.99 39.27 5.41
C ASP A 162 7.92 40.30 5.77
N ASP A 163 8.35 41.49 6.17
CA ASP A 163 7.64 42.35 7.14
C ASP A 163 6.26 42.85 6.67
N ALA A 164 5.95 42.73 5.38
CA ALA A 164 4.72 43.16 4.71
C ALA A 164 3.79 42.01 4.25
N ILE A 165 4.37 40.83 4.00
CA ILE A 165 3.67 39.63 3.52
C ILE A 165 4.21 38.39 4.20
N ASN A 166 3.30 37.60 4.76
CA ASN A 166 3.59 36.24 5.19
C ASN A 166 3.09 35.26 4.14
N ALA A 167 3.93 34.31 3.74
CA ALA A 167 3.54 33.17 2.91
C ALA A 167 4.30 31.94 3.42
N TYR A 168 3.57 30.98 4.00
CA TYR A 168 4.16 29.75 4.52
C TYR A 168 3.15 28.60 4.58
N VAL A 169 3.65 27.38 4.72
CA VAL A 169 2.81 26.20 4.99
C VAL A 169 2.62 26.05 6.50
N ARG A 170 1.37 25.88 6.95
CA ARG A 170 1.06 25.65 8.36
C ARG A 170 1.49 24.25 8.78
N ARG A 171 2.61 24.15 9.49
CA ARG A 171 3.23 22.86 9.84
C ARG A 171 2.32 21.95 10.67
N ASP A 172 1.49 22.53 11.56
CA ASP A 172 0.57 21.81 12.45
C ASP A 172 -0.62 21.16 11.73
N THR A 173 -0.87 21.52 10.46
CA THR A 173 -1.98 20.99 9.69
C THR A 173 -1.55 19.92 8.69
N VAL A 174 -0.25 19.80 8.41
CA VAL A 174 0.29 18.82 7.46
C VAL A 174 0.26 17.44 8.06
N ARG A 175 -0.40 16.50 7.37
CA ARG A 175 -0.56 15.12 7.82
C ARG A 175 -0.80 14.19 6.64
N VAL A 176 -0.41 12.94 6.80
CA VAL A 176 -0.84 11.87 5.89
C VAL A 176 -2.27 11.48 6.23
N GLU A 177 -3.19 11.60 5.29
CA GLU A 177 -4.60 11.20 5.46
C GLU A 177 -4.85 9.77 5.00
N GLN A 178 -4.06 9.27 4.06
CA GLN A 178 -4.21 7.92 3.53
C GLN A 178 -2.89 7.41 2.98
N TRP A 179 -2.64 6.11 3.21
CA TRP A 179 -1.62 5.36 2.52
C TRP A 179 -2.26 4.41 1.50
N THR A 180 -1.65 4.27 0.35
CA THR A 180 -2.00 3.25 -0.64
C THR A 180 -0.76 2.45 -0.97
N VAL A 181 -0.83 1.13 -0.86
CA VAL A 181 0.27 0.21 -1.18
C VAL A 181 -0.18 -0.68 -2.32
N ASP A 182 0.52 -0.59 -3.45
CA ASP A 182 0.52 -1.60 -4.50
C ASP A 182 1.69 -2.52 -4.25
N PHE A 183 1.43 -3.81 -4.00
CA PHE A 183 2.47 -4.75 -3.63
C PHE A 183 3.25 -5.26 -4.85
N GLY A 184 2.82 -4.99 -6.09
CA GLY A 184 3.50 -5.43 -7.31
C GLY A 184 3.19 -6.88 -7.72
N ASP A 185 2.35 -7.59 -6.96
CA ASP A 185 1.83 -8.93 -7.26
C ASP A 185 0.37 -8.91 -7.74
N GLY A 186 -0.13 -7.71 -8.09
CA GLY A 186 -1.52 -7.45 -8.45
C GLY A 186 -2.43 -7.18 -7.25
N SER A 187 -1.93 -7.29 -6.01
CA SER A 187 -2.68 -6.90 -4.82
C SER A 187 -2.42 -5.45 -4.43
N ARG A 188 -3.48 -4.77 -3.98
CA ARG A 188 -3.43 -3.37 -3.55
C ARG A 188 -4.24 -3.19 -2.28
N ARG A 189 -3.73 -2.40 -1.33
CA ARG A 189 -4.42 -2.07 -0.07
C ARG A 189 -4.35 -0.58 0.21
N THR A 190 -5.35 -0.08 0.91
CA THR A 190 -5.39 1.29 1.43
C THR A 190 -5.46 1.25 2.95
N PHE A 191 -4.76 2.17 3.59
CA PHE A 191 -4.74 2.34 5.04
C PHE A 191 -5.10 3.79 5.37
N PRO A 192 -5.97 4.02 6.36
CA PRO A 192 -6.21 5.38 6.83
C PRO A 192 -4.92 5.94 7.46
N GLY A 193 -4.73 7.25 7.34
CA GLY A 193 -3.74 7.96 8.12
C GLY A 193 -4.15 8.00 9.60
N ASP A 194 -3.21 7.73 10.49
CA ASP A 194 -3.38 7.81 11.94
C ASP A 194 -2.74 9.08 12.54
N GLY A 195 -2.33 10.01 11.67
CA GLY A 195 -1.53 11.19 12.04
C GLY A 195 -0.03 10.89 12.16
N SER A 196 0.40 9.67 11.90
CA SER A 196 1.82 9.30 11.76
C SER A 196 2.31 9.55 10.34
N ASP A 197 3.58 9.93 10.23
CA ASP A 197 4.31 10.05 8.96
C ASP A 197 4.90 8.69 8.51
N ARG A 198 4.46 7.58 9.12
CA ARG A 198 5.00 6.24 8.89
C ARG A 198 3.92 5.20 8.65
N LEU A 199 4.26 4.19 7.83
CA LEU A 199 3.47 2.99 7.59
C LEU A 199 4.36 1.75 7.77
N ALA A 200 3.80 0.70 8.37
CA ALA A 200 4.38 -0.65 8.33
C ALA A 200 3.24 -1.66 8.13
N THR A 201 3.33 -2.51 7.10
CA THR A 201 2.33 -3.55 6.83
C THR A 201 2.98 -4.86 6.41
N PRO A 202 2.53 -6.01 6.93
CA PRO A 202 2.98 -7.31 6.46
C PRO A 202 2.35 -7.69 5.11
N HIS A 203 3.10 -8.40 4.28
CA HIS A 203 2.63 -9.04 3.05
C HIS A 203 3.50 -10.25 2.67
N SER A 204 2.92 -11.24 2.01
CA SER A 204 3.61 -12.45 1.55
C SER A 204 3.53 -12.56 0.05
N TYR A 205 4.65 -12.92 -0.59
CA TYR A 205 4.81 -12.94 -2.04
C TYR A 205 5.00 -14.37 -2.55
N GLU A 206 4.42 -14.69 -3.70
CA GLU A 206 4.83 -15.87 -4.47
C GLU A 206 6.24 -15.68 -5.07
N ALA A 207 6.84 -16.75 -5.58
CA ALA A 207 8.20 -16.69 -6.13
C ALA A 207 8.33 -15.71 -7.30
N GLY A 208 9.40 -14.91 -7.29
CA GLY A 208 9.68 -13.92 -8.34
C GLY A 208 10.23 -12.60 -7.80
N GLU A 209 10.50 -11.68 -8.72
CA GLU A 209 10.80 -10.28 -8.41
C GLU A 209 9.50 -9.47 -8.34
N PHE A 210 9.48 -8.46 -7.49
CA PHE A 210 8.33 -7.58 -7.32
C PHE A 210 8.77 -6.16 -6.97
N ASP A 211 7.96 -5.18 -7.40
CA ASP A 211 8.13 -3.76 -7.08
C ASP A 211 6.93 -3.29 -6.27
N VAL A 212 7.20 -2.85 -5.04
CA VAL A 212 6.18 -2.25 -4.17
C VAL A 212 6.16 -0.76 -4.40
N VAL A 213 4.98 -0.21 -4.67
CA VAL A 213 4.75 1.23 -4.78
C VAL A 213 3.88 1.68 -3.62
N VAL A 214 4.38 2.65 -2.84
CA VAL A 214 3.60 3.28 -1.78
C VAL A 214 3.28 4.71 -2.18
N THR A 215 2.01 5.09 -2.06
CA THR A 215 1.52 6.46 -2.23
C THR A 215 1.01 7.00 -0.90
N ALA A 216 1.58 8.11 -0.45
CA ALA A 216 1.08 8.91 0.66
C ALA A 216 0.20 10.03 0.13
N ARG A 217 -1.04 10.12 0.61
CA ARG A 217 -1.91 11.28 0.39
C ARG A 217 -1.73 12.26 1.54
N VAL A 218 -1.08 13.38 1.25
CA VAL A 218 -0.74 14.42 2.22
C VAL A 218 -1.69 15.59 2.03
N THR A 219 -2.29 16.03 3.13
CA THR A 219 -3.09 17.27 3.15
C THR A 219 -2.46 18.27 4.10
N GLY A 220 -2.81 19.54 3.92
CA GLY A 220 -2.42 20.61 4.82
C GLY A 220 -3.02 21.94 4.41
N GLU A 221 -2.56 22.99 5.06
CA GLU A 221 -3.01 24.35 4.81
C GLU A 221 -1.82 25.27 4.55
N ALA A 222 -1.94 26.11 3.53
CA ALA A 222 -1.07 27.25 3.30
C ALA A 222 -1.72 28.51 3.89
N TYR A 223 -0.89 29.39 4.44
CA TYR A 223 -1.32 30.68 4.97
C TYR A 223 -0.66 31.81 4.19
N GLY A 224 -1.47 32.80 3.81
CA GLY A 224 -1.05 34.05 3.22
C GLY A 224 -1.59 35.21 4.02
N ALA A 225 -0.79 36.24 4.27
CA ALA A 225 -1.29 37.49 4.81
C ALA A 225 -0.60 38.70 4.21
N VAL A 226 -1.35 39.80 4.10
CA VAL A 226 -0.87 41.14 3.75
C VAL A 226 -1.37 42.10 4.81
N PHE A 227 -0.51 43.01 5.27
CA PHE A 227 -0.93 44.06 6.20
C PHE A 227 -1.28 45.33 5.42
N THR A 228 -2.43 45.93 5.73
CA THR A 228 -2.74 47.28 5.22
C THR A 228 -1.85 48.33 5.87
N PRO A 229 -1.78 49.53 5.28
CA PRO A 229 -1.14 50.67 5.92
C PRO A 229 -1.68 51.00 7.31
N GLU A 230 -2.94 50.72 7.61
CA GLU A 230 -3.54 50.90 8.95
C GLU A 230 -3.19 49.74 9.92
N GLY A 231 -2.43 48.76 9.46
CA GLY A 231 -2.01 47.59 10.24
C GLY A 231 -3.09 46.51 10.35
N VAL A 232 -4.14 46.60 9.53
CA VAL A 232 -5.19 45.56 9.46
C VAL A 232 -4.64 44.39 8.64
N PRO A 233 -4.53 43.18 9.19
CA PRO A 233 -4.16 42.02 8.40
C PRO A 233 -5.34 41.57 7.54
N TYR A 234 -5.10 41.35 6.25
CA TYR A 234 -5.91 40.48 5.42
C TYR A 234 -5.23 39.12 5.36
N GLU A 235 -5.95 38.10 5.80
CA GLU A 235 -5.44 36.73 5.90
C GLU A 235 -6.25 35.82 4.98
N GLU A 236 -5.56 34.91 4.31
CA GLU A 236 -6.16 33.85 3.53
C GLU A 236 -5.51 32.53 3.90
N VAL A 237 -6.34 31.49 4.03
CA VAL A 237 -5.89 30.12 4.23
C VAL A 237 -6.41 29.30 3.06
N ALA A 238 -5.51 28.60 2.38
CA ALA A 238 -5.84 27.73 1.27
C ALA A 238 -5.44 26.28 1.61
N PRO A 239 -6.35 25.30 1.50
CA PRO A 239 -5.98 23.91 1.66
C PRO A 239 -5.16 23.43 0.46
N PHE A 240 -4.35 22.41 0.68
CA PHE A 240 -3.70 21.65 -0.39
C PHE A 240 -3.79 20.15 -0.15
N GLU A 241 -3.69 19.42 -1.24
CA GLU A 241 -3.59 17.97 -1.27
C GLU A 241 -2.48 17.59 -2.26
N LEU A 242 -1.68 16.58 -1.89
CA LEU A 242 -0.60 16.06 -2.71
C LEU A 242 -0.48 14.56 -2.51
N ASP A 243 -0.45 13.83 -3.63
CA ASP A 243 -0.09 12.42 -3.64
C ASP A 243 1.41 12.29 -3.96
N ILE A 244 2.16 11.60 -3.10
CA ILE A 244 3.59 11.32 -3.27
C ILE A 244 3.77 9.81 -3.34
N SER A 245 4.39 9.34 -4.43
CA SER A 245 4.70 7.94 -4.69
C SER A 245 6.20 7.69 -4.62
N ASN A 246 6.60 6.56 -4.05
CA ASN A 246 7.92 6.00 -4.23
C ASN A 246 7.83 4.47 -4.27
N LEU A 247 8.92 3.82 -4.66
CA LEU A 247 8.98 2.38 -4.81
C LEU A 247 10.16 1.74 -4.07
N ALA A 248 10.01 0.46 -3.76
CA ALA A 248 11.09 -0.43 -3.34
C ALA A 248 10.93 -1.78 -4.03
N SER A 249 12.04 -2.40 -4.43
CA SER A 249 12.05 -3.70 -5.09
C SER A 249 12.47 -4.80 -4.12
N GLY A 250 11.91 -5.99 -4.31
CA GLY A 250 12.25 -7.18 -3.53
C GLY A 250 12.25 -8.45 -4.36
N THR A 251 12.68 -9.55 -3.73
CA THR A 251 12.73 -10.87 -4.37
C THR A 251 12.22 -11.97 -3.44
N ALA A 252 11.34 -12.79 -3.97
CA ALA A 252 10.91 -14.06 -3.40
C ALA A 252 11.63 -15.20 -4.11
N LEU A 253 12.37 -15.98 -3.33
CA LEU A 253 13.21 -17.05 -3.87
C LEU A 253 12.37 -18.10 -4.62
N PRO A 254 12.91 -18.74 -5.68
CA PRO A 254 12.21 -19.78 -6.43
C PRO A 254 11.67 -20.91 -5.55
N ILE A 255 10.57 -21.52 -6.01
CA ILE A 255 9.99 -22.71 -5.39
C ILE A 255 10.55 -23.96 -6.08
N GLU A 256 11.10 -24.85 -5.27
CA GLU A 256 11.47 -26.21 -5.62
C GLU A 256 10.34 -27.17 -5.21
N TYR A 257 10.05 -28.14 -6.06
CA TYR A 257 9.01 -29.15 -5.84
C TYR A 257 9.68 -30.48 -5.52
N VAL A 258 9.62 -30.87 -4.24
CA VAL A 258 10.25 -32.08 -3.73
C VAL A 258 9.28 -33.26 -3.90
N PRO A 259 9.71 -34.36 -4.56
CA PRO A 259 8.86 -35.53 -4.80
C PRO A 259 8.46 -36.23 -3.49
N PRO A 260 7.32 -36.96 -3.48
CA PRO A 260 6.96 -37.83 -2.35
C PRO A 260 7.91 -39.03 -2.24
N VAL A 261 7.84 -39.72 -1.11
CA VAL A 261 8.40 -41.06 -0.90
C VAL A 261 7.25 -42.06 -0.91
N VAL A 262 7.23 -42.93 -1.92
CA VAL A 262 6.17 -43.90 -2.14
C VAL A 262 6.75 -45.30 -2.26
N VAL A 263 6.10 -46.26 -1.59
CA VAL A 263 6.37 -47.69 -1.74
C VAL A 263 5.14 -48.42 -2.29
N PRO A 264 5.33 -49.48 -3.10
CA PRO A 264 4.21 -50.30 -3.53
C PRO A 264 3.52 -51.03 -2.38
N GLY A 265 2.21 -50.86 -2.29
CA GLY A 265 1.34 -51.60 -1.39
C GLY A 265 0.29 -52.42 -2.13
N GLY A 266 -0.21 -53.44 -1.45
CA GLY A 266 -1.31 -54.27 -1.90
C GLY A 266 -2.48 -54.21 -0.93
N SER A 267 -3.67 -54.38 -1.47
CA SER A 267 -4.90 -54.56 -0.71
C SER A 267 -5.63 -55.78 -1.26
N PRO A 268 -5.46 -56.97 -0.66
CA PRO A 268 -6.12 -58.16 -1.12
C PRO A 268 -7.62 -58.09 -0.83
N SER A 269 -8.42 -58.65 -1.74
CA SER A 269 -9.85 -58.83 -1.55
C SER A 269 -10.30 -60.17 -2.14
N GLY A 270 -11.42 -60.68 -1.65
CA GLY A 270 -11.92 -61.98 -2.07
C GLY A 270 -12.88 -62.59 -1.05
N THR A 271 -13.17 -63.87 -1.22
CA THR A 271 -14.07 -64.62 -0.31
C THR A 271 -13.29 -65.73 0.39
N MET A 272 -13.34 -65.72 1.72
CA MET A 272 -12.70 -66.71 2.58
C MET A 272 -13.50 -68.02 2.64
N PRO A 273 -12.88 -69.14 3.07
CA PRO A 273 -13.60 -70.37 3.33
C PRO A 273 -14.68 -70.11 4.40
N GLY A 274 -15.94 -70.42 4.08
CA GLY A 274 -17.09 -70.07 4.94
C GLY A 274 -17.92 -68.88 4.43
N GLY A 275 -17.54 -68.25 3.32
CA GLY A 275 -18.35 -67.25 2.62
C GLY A 275 -18.16 -65.81 3.11
N GLN A 276 -17.21 -65.56 4.01
CA GLN A 276 -16.88 -64.20 4.46
C GLN A 276 -16.13 -63.43 3.37
N THR A 277 -16.64 -62.27 2.99
CA THR A 277 -15.96 -61.37 2.05
C THR A 277 -14.93 -60.50 2.77
N VAL A 278 -13.72 -60.42 2.21
CA VAL A 278 -12.68 -59.47 2.57
C VAL A 278 -12.76 -58.32 1.56
N ALA A 279 -13.14 -57.13 2.04
CA ALA A 279 -13.16 -55.92 1.23
C ALA A 279 -11.73 -55.36 1.09
N PRO A 280 -11.42 -54.69 -0.03
CA PRO A 280 -10.14 -54.02 -0.19
C PRO A 280 -10.03 -52.83 0.78
N ASP A 281 -8.84 -52.67 1.36
CA ASP A 281 -8.41 -51.50 2.11
C ASP A 281 -8.01 -50.36 1.15
N ALA A 282 -8.36 -49.14 1.53
CA ALA A 282 -7.96 -47.94 0.81
C ALA A 282 -6.48 -47.59 1.02
N ALA A 283 -5.91 -47.88 2.20
CA ALA A 283 -4.52 -47.56 2.52
C ALA A 283 -3.53 -48.49 1.81
N GLY A 284 -3.85 -49.79 1.77
CA GLY A 284 -2.94 -50.83 1.30
C GLY A 284 -1.76 -51.06 2.24
N HIS A 285 -1.05 -52.17 2.03
CA HIS A 285 0.03 -52.62 2.90
C HIS A 285 1.21 -53.12 2.07
N ALA A 286 2.43 -52.78 2.48
CA ALA A 286 3.65 -53.25 1.80
C ALA A 286 3.84 -54.77 1.91
N GLU A 287 3.30 -55.36 2.98
CA GLU A 287 3.23 -56.79 3.23
C GLU A 287 1.78 -57.22 3.44
N ILE A 288 1.35 -58.26 2.73
CA ILE A 288 -0.02 -58.76 2.79
C ILE A 288 -0.04 -60.26 3.06
N PHE A 289 -1.11 -60.72 3.70
CA PHE A 289 -1.33 -62.14 4.00
C PHE A 289 -2.53 -62.65 3.19
N TRP A 290 -2.35 -63.77 2.50
CA TRP A 290 -3.46 -64.41 1.79
C TRP A 290 -3.41 -65.94 1.88
N PRO A 291 -4.55 -66.63 2.06
CA PRO A 291 -4.54 -68.09 2.13
C PRO A 291 -4.10 -68.74 0.82
N ARG A 292 -3.35 -69.83 0.93
CA ARG A 292 -2.93 -70.62 -0.23
C ARG A 292 -4.14 -71.09 -1.05
N GLY A 293 -4.02 -70.94 -2.35
CA GLY A 293 -4.94 -71.49 -3.35
C GLY A 293 -6.31 -70.83 -3.44
N LEU A 294 -6.55 -69.75 -2.70
CA LEU A 294 -7.74 -68.94 -2.88
C LEU A 294 -7.50 -67.84 -3.91
N PRO A 295 -8.44 -67.59 -4.84
CA PRO A 295 -8.40 -66.41 -5.70
C PRO A 295 -8.37 -65.12 -4.87
N CYS A 296 -7.48 -64.21 -5.25
CA CYS A 296 -7.32 -62.87 -4.69
C CYS A 296 -7.51 -61.84 -5.80
N ASP A 297 -8.37 -60.86 -5.57
CA ASP A 297 -8.41 -59.64 -6.38
C ASP A 297 -7.61 -58.59 -5.62
N LEU A 298 -6.36 -58.40 -6.05
CA LEU A 298 -5.37 -57.56 -5.40
C LEU A 298 -5.40 -56.14 -5.96
N PHE A 299 -5.84 -55.19 -5.16
CA PHE A 299 -5.78 -53.78 -5.52
C PHE A 299 -4.39 -53.24 -5.20
N VAL A 300 -3.68 -52.72 -6.22
CA VAL A 300 -2.39 -52.07 -6.03
C VAL A 300 -2.64 -50.68 -5.44
N ARG A 301 -1.84 -50.31 -4.43
CA ARG A 301 -1.91 -49.04 -3.71
C ARG A 301 -0.54 -48.37 -3.71
N ALA A 302 -0.54 -47.04 -3.74
CA ALA A 302 0.63 -46.24 -3.42
C ALA A 302 0.61 -46.01 -1.90
N VAL A 303 1.53 -46.63 -1.17
CA VAL A 303 1.73 -46.33 0.25
C VAL A 303 2.66 -45.14 0.33
N VAL A 304 2.11 -43.99 0.70
CA VAL A 304 2.86 -42.73 0.83
C VAL A 304 3.51 -42.71 2.20
N GLU A 305 4.82 -42.91 2.26
CA GLU A 305 5.60 -42.84 3.50
C GLU A 305 5.84 -41.38 3.90
N GLU A 306 6.13 -40.54 2.91
CA GLU A 306 6.25 -39.08 3.06
C GLU A 306 5.62 -38.40 1.85
N GLU A 307 4.78 -37.40 2.10
CA GLU A 307 4.24 -36.57 1.02
C GLU A 307 5.31 -35.66 0.41
N GLY A 308 5.10 -35.29 -0.86
CA GLY A 308 5.89 -34.25 -1.50
C GLY A 308 5.64 -32.89 -0.84
N PHE A 309 6.54 -31.93 -1.08
CA PHE A 309 6.37 -30.59 -0.53
C PHE A 309 7.07 -29.52 -1.38
N MET A 310 6.66 -28.28 -1.16
CA MET A 310 7.25 -27.10 -1.78
C MET A 310 8.35 -26.54 -0.87
N ARG A 311 9.52 -26.25 -1.42
CA ARG A 311 10.67 -25.69 -0.69
C ARG A 311 11.14 -24.40 -1.36
N SER A 312 11.42 -23.36 -0.58
CA SER A 312 12.02 -22.12 -1.07
C SER A 312 13.05 -21.61 -0.07
N GLY A 313 14.24 -21.24 -0.55
CA GLY A 313 15.33 -20.78 0.32
C GLY A 313 15.72 -21.75 1.44
N GLY A 314 15.52 -23.06 1.25
CA GLY A 314 15.77 -24.09 2.26
C GLY A 314 14.65 -24.31 3.28
N VAL A 315 13.53 -23.60 3.19
CA VAL A 315 12.37 -23.71 4.09
C VAL A 315 11.18 -24.33 3.36
N VAL A 316 10.36 -25.11 4.06
CA VAL A 316 9.10 -25.66 3.52
C VAL A 316 8.05 -24.56 3.46
N VAL A 317 7.44 -24.36 2.29
CA VAL A 317 6.49 -23.25 2.00
C VAL A 317 5.12 -23.72 1.51
N GLY A 318 4.91 -25.02 1.45
CA GLY A 318 3.65 -25.65 1.04
C GLY A 318 3.78 -27.16 1.07
N GLY A 319 2.66 -27.85 1.21
CA GLY A 319 2.56 -29.30 1.13
C GLY A 319 2.23 -29.78 -0.27
N ALA A 320 1.92 -31.07 -0.35
CA ALA A 320 1.34 -31.71 -1.51
C ALA A 320 0.46 -32.89 -1.08
N THR A 321 -0.32 -33.41 -2.02
CA THR A 321 -1.09 -34.64 -1.85
C THR A 321 -0.84 -35.56 -3.03
N THR A 322 -0.55 -36.82 -2.75
CA THR A 322 -0.19 -37.82 -3.75
C THR A 322 -1.31 -38.84 -3.94
N ARG A 323 -1.55 -39.23 -5.20
CA ARG A 323 -2.47 -40.31 -5.55
C ARG A 323 -1.90 -41.20 -6.64
N LEU A 324 -2.28 -42.48 -6.61
CA LEU A 324 -1.96 -43.43 -7.68
C LEU A 324 -2.79 -43.10 -8.94
N LEU A 325 -2.14 -42.97 -10.09
CA LEU A 325 -2.82 -42.84 -11.39
C LEU A 325 -2.98 -44.18 -12.08
N SER A 326 -1.88 -44.92 -12.16
CA SER A 326 -1.81 -46.21 -12.85
C SER A 326 -0.62 -46.99 -12.32
N TYR A 327 -0.54 -48.25 -12.71
CA TYR A 327 0.62 -49.07 -12.41
C TYR A 327 0.89 -50.05 -13.54
N ARG A 328 2.16 -50.45 -13.66
CA ARG A 328 2.58 -51.53 -14.53
C ARG A 328 2.94 -52.74 -13.70
N TYR A 329 2.21 -53.82 -13.88
CA TYR A 329 2.56 -55.11 -13.30
C TYR A 329 3.73 -55.71 -14.09
N LEU A 330 4.84 -55.98 -13.40
CA LEU A 330 6.07 -56.51 -14.00
C LEU A 330 6.15 -58.04 -13.92
N GLY A 331 5.19 -58.67 -13.25
CA GLY A 331 5.14 -60.12 -13.07
C GLY A 331 5.48 -60.57 -11.64
N GLY A 332 5.29 -61.85 -11.43
CA GLY A 332 5.33 -62.54 -10.15
C GLY A 332 4.66 -63.91 -10.30
N GLU A 333 4.83 -64.77 -9.30
CA GLU A 333 4.13 -66.06 -9.28
C GLU A 333 2.61 -65.81 -9.25
N ASN A 334 1.89 -66.45 -10.18
CA ASN A 334 0.45 -66.35 -10.25
C ASN A 334 -0.12 -67.63 -10.89
N ASP A 335 -0.65 -68.50 -10.05
CA ASP A 335 -1.25 -69.78 -10.46
C ASP A 335 -2.72 -69.64 -10.91
N ARG A 336 -3.28 -68.42 -10.92
CA ARG A 336 -4.69 -68.20 -11.27
C ARG A 336 -4.89 -68.48 -12.75
N THR A 337 -5.83 -69.39 -13.05
CA THR A 337 -6.29 -69.57 -14.43
C THR A 337 -6.98 -68.27 -14.89
N GLY A 338 -6.49 -67.67 -15.97
CA GLY A 338 -6.96 -66.34 -16.40
C GLY A 338 -6.49 -65.19 -15.50
N GLY A 339 -5.42 -65.39 -14.73
CA GLY A 339 -4.82 -64.35 -13.90
C GLY A 339 -4.24 -63.17 -14.69
N SER A 340 -3.99 -62.07 -13.98
CA SER A 340 -3.43 -60.86 -14.56
C SER A 340 -2.06 -61.10 -15.20
N ARG A 341 -1.85 -60.52 -16.38
CA ARG A 341 -0.59 -60.59 -17.15
C ARG A 341 0.27 -59.36 -16.87
N ALA A 342 1.58 -59.49 -17.02
CA ALA A 342 2.45 -58.32 -16.98
C ALA A 342 2.03 -57.29 -18.05
N GLY A 343 1.97 -56.02 -17.66
CA GLY A 343 1.40 -54.95 -18.48
C GLY A 343 0.86 -53.78 -17.66
N PRO A 344 0.34 -52.74 -18.33
CA PRO A 344 -0.26 -51.58 -17.67
C PRO A 344 -1.67 -51.88 -17.17
N TYR A 345 -2.04 -51.22 -16.07
CA TYR A 345 -3.34 -51.28 -15.40
C TYR A 345 -3.70 -49.88 -14.86
N ASP A 346 -4.99 -49.56 -14.86
CA ASP A 346 -5.51 -48.36 -14.19
C ASP A 346 -5.50 -48.57 -12.66
N ALA A 347 -5.42 -47.48 -11.88
CA ALA A 347 -5.28 -47.55 -10.42
C ALA A 347 -6.42 -48.31 -9.70
N ASP A 348 -7.62 -48.33 -10.26
CA ASP A 348 -8.80 -49.02 -9.70
C ASP A 348 -8.95 -50.47 -10.20
N GLN A 349 -8.16 -50.88 -11.19
CA GLN A 349 -8.20 -52.23 -11.72
C GLN A 349 -7.39 -53.17 -10.81
N PRO A 350 -7.98 -54.26 -10.26
CA PRO A 350 -7.23 -55.21 -9.45
C PRO A 350 -6.42 -56.19 -10.31
N LEU A 351 -5.33 -56.70 -9.73
CA LEU A 351 -4.63 -57.88 -10.21
C LEU A 351 -5.36 -59.15 -9.76
N LEU A 352 -5.71 -60.01 -10.72
CA LEU A 352 -6.31 -61.31 -10.45
C LEU A 352 -5.20 -62.32 -10.14
N MET A 353 -5.04 -62.65 -8.86
CA MET A 353 -3.94 -63.45 -8.33
C MET A 353 -4.43 -64.74 -7.65
N GLN A 354 -3.56 -65.76 -7.60
CA GLN A 354 -3.72 -66.97 -6.78
C GLN A 354 -2.33 -67.59 -6.59
N TRP A 355 -2.05 -68.11 -5.40
CA TRP A 355 -0.77 -68.77 -5.09
C TRP A 355 -1.00 -70.20 -4.59
N ASN A 356 -0.65 -71.17 -5.41
CA ASN A 356 -0.71 -72.61 -5.16
C ASN A 356 0.70 -73.21 -5.07
N THR A 357 1.64 -72.72 -5.86
CA THR A 357 2.99 -73.26 -5.97
C THR A 357 3.85 -72.78 -4.80
N PRO A 358 4.35 -73.66 -3.91
CA PRO A 358 5.23 -73.24 -2.82
C PRO A 358 6.56 -72.71 -3.38
N LEU A 359 7.06 -71.62 -2.81
CA LEU A 359 8.40 -71.14 -3.14
C LEU A 359 9.47 -72.10 -2.58
N PRO A 360 10.60 -72.31 -3.28
CA PRO A 360 11.64 -73.28 -2.89
C PRO A 360 12.22 -73.10 -1.48
N ASP A 361 12.11 -71.90 -0.91
CA ASP A 361 12.62 -71.49 0.40
C ASP A 361 11.51 -71.13 1.41
N GLY A 362 10.23 -71.26 1.03
CA GLY A 362 9.11 -70.79 1.85
C GLY A 362 9.07 -69.26 2.00
N GLY A 363 9.74 -68.52 1.12
CA GLY A 363 9.85 -67.06 1.17
C GLY A 363 8.59 -66.30 0.81
N LEU A 364 8.73 -64.98 0.69
CA LEU A 364 7.69 -64.03 0.30
C LEU A 364 7.48 -64.11 -1.22
N TYR A 365 6.23 -64.07 -1.68
CA TYR A 365 5.92 -63.97 -3.11
C TYR A 365 5.97 -62.49 -3.52
N PRO A 366 6.95 -62.06 -4.34
CA PRO A 366 7.07 -60.66 -4.72
C PRO A 366 6.16 -60.35 -5.90
N ILE A 367 5.30 -59.36 -5.74
CA ILE A 367 4.52 -58.79 -6.85
C ILE A 367 5.23 -57.53 -7.29
N ARG A 368 5.95 -57.62 -8.40
CA ARG A 368 6.76 -56.50 -8.89
C ARG A 368 5.89 -55.54 -9.66
N VAL A 369 5.97 -54.26 -9.31
CA VAL A 369 5.19 -53.20 -9.94
C VAL A 369 6.03 -51.94 -10.11
N GLU A 370 5.66 -51.17 -11.11
CA GLU A 370 6.05 -49.78 -11.29
C GLU A 370 4.79 -48.94 -11.14
N LEU A 371 4.77 -48.04 -10.16
CA LEU A 371 3.66 -47.14 -9.88
C LEU A 371 3.90 -45.82 -10.59
N THR A 372 2.87 -45.29 -11.24
CA THR A 372 2.85 -43.91 -11.72
C THR A 372 1.91 -43.13 -10.81
N VAL A 373 2.45 -42.17 -10.06
CA VAL A 373 1.70 -41.36 -9.09
C VAL A 373 1.65 -39.90 -9.54
N GLU A 374 0.55 -39.24 -9.21
CA GLU A 374 0.36 -37.81 -9.37
C GLU A 374 0.45 -37.14 -8.01
N THR A 375 1.28 -36.12 -7.92
CA THR A 375 1.40 -35.27 -6.74
C THR A 375 0.93 -33.87 -7.10
N THR A 376 -0.09 -33.40 -6.40
CA THR A 376 -0.64 -32.05 -6.53
C THR A 376 -0.13 -31.21 -5.36
N TYR A 377 0.61 -30.15 -5.65
CA TYR A 377 1.14 -29.21 -4.67
C TYR A 377 0.10 -28.14 -4.33
N ASP A 378 0.25 -27.48 -3.19
CA ASP A 378 -0.73 -26.49 -2.69
C ASP A 378 -0.94 -25.27 -3.63
N ASP A 379 0.02 -24.98 -4.51
CA ASP A 379 -0.12 -23.96 -5.56
C ASP A 379 -0.89 -24.42 -6.81
N GLY A 380 -1.35 -25.68 -6.82
CA GLY A 380 -2.03 -26.31 -7.95
C GLY A 380 -1.08 -26.89 -8.99
N THR A 381 0.24 -26.81 -8.81
CA THR A 381 1.20 -27.49 -9.67
C THR A 381 1.01 -29.00 -9.54
N VAL A 382 0.96 -29.70 -10.68
CA VAL A 382 0.82 -31.15 -10.74
C VAL A 382 2.09 -31.75 -11.33
N ARG A 383 2.64 -32.77 -10.68
CA ARG A 383 3.77 -33.54 -11.19
C ARG A 383 3.48 -35.03 -11.13
N THR A 384 4.06 -35.77 -12.07
CA THR A 384 3.99 -37.23 -12.14
C THR A 384 5.35 -37.82 -11.82
N PHE A 385 5.35 -38.89 -11.02
CA PHE A 385 6.56 -39.61 -10.60
C PHE A 385 6.34 -41.11 -10.74
N ASP A 386 7.43 -41.82 -11.07
CA ASP A 386 7.42 -43.27 -11.21
C ASP A 386 8.23 -43.95 -10.10
N PHE A 387 7.65 -44.96 -9.46
CA PHE A 387 8.25 -45.71 -8.35
C PHE A 387 8.23 -47.20 -8.64
N THR A 388 9.40 -47.84 -8.68
CA THR A 388 9.50 -49.30 -8.86
C THR A 388 9.75 -49.99 -7.54
N GLY A 389 9.03 -51.09 -7.30
CA GLY A 389 9.25 -51.93 -6.13
C GLY A 389 8.45 -53.23 -6.17
N SER A 390 8.23 -53.82 -5.00
CA SER A 390 7.47 -55.06 -4.88
C SER A 390 6.61 -55.07 -3.64
N ILE A 391 5.39 -55.60 -3.79
CA ILE A 391 4.51 -55.94 -2.68
C ILE A 391 4.89 -57.35 -2.22
N ALA A 392 5.11 -57.52 -0.93
CA ALA A 392 5.41 -58.83 -0.35
C ALA A 392 4.11 -59.56 0.01
N VAL A 393 3.95 -60.80 -0.46
CA VAL A 393 2.83 -61.66 -0.05
C VAL A 393 3.32 -62.83 0.78
N ILE A 394 2.75 -62.95 1.97
CA ILE A 394 2.87 -64.13 2.82
C ILE A 394 1.67 -65.03 2.54
N VAL A 395 1.96 -66.21 2.01
CA VAL A 395 0.94 -67.22 1.76
C VAL A 395 0.72 -68.05 3.01
N VAL A 396 -0.49 -67.98 3.57
CA VAL A 396 -0.85 -68.72 4.79
C VAL A 396 -1.26 -70.14 4.42
N TYR A 397 -0.53 -71.12 4.94
CA TYR A 397 -0.89 -72.53 4.85
C TYR A 397 -1.86 -72.86 5.99
N SER A 398 -3.13 -73.09 5.67
CA SER A 398 -4.04 -73.66 6.66
C SER A 398 -3.60 -75.10 6.95
N SER A 399 -3.26 -75.38 8.20
CA SER A 399 -3.24 -76.75 8.70
C SER A 399 -4.69 -77.21 8.80
N ILE A 400 -5.23 -77.80 7.75
CA ILE A 400 -6.48 -78.56 7.88
C ILE A 400 -6.10 -79.88 8.56
N SER A 401 -6.24 -79.92 9.88
CA SER A 401 -6.30 -81.18 10.63
C SER A 401 -7.60 -81.87 10.22
N TYR A 402 -7.49 -82.96 9.45
CA TYR A 402 -8.58 -83.92 9.27
C TYR A 402 -8.53 -84.97 10.38
#